data_AF-G1XT15-F1
#
_entry.id   AF-G1XT15-F1
#
_cell.length_a   1.000
_cell.length_b   1.000
_cell.length_c   1.000
_cell.angle_alpha   90.00
_cell.angle_beta   90.00
_cell.angle_gamma   90.00
#
_symmetry.space_group_name_H-M   'P 1'
#
loop_
_entity.id
_entity.type
_entity.pdbx_description
1 polymer ?
#
loop_
_entity_poly.entity_id
_entity_poly.type
_entity_poly.pdbx_seq_one_letter_code
_entity_poly.pdbx_strand_id
1 'polypeptide(L)'
;MMFGDNLGIFRAVDIDKNTTADEFKTVLMGCLSQEEHDCFTIDKLHLAPYPIDDCGTQVAVFKFSPPIPSFLKKVAAGEKKHLRDRKGNLIEIDANFWGLTQLNHPKEDILLDYNFGDAKPGKSIVAISGLANHAYGAWSGVESNGTVQMWLQDFLPEEPDLGSRCRIMIYGYSTQADDLVTYVAGFLEELFKARRKPLNFTRENYPIESHGIVVDKNSAVLGLPDDLEEDYDVDGDHISLIQFTGQAGRTYTTIIGLLQRLLARLRNKVSARTSS
;
A
#
# COMPACT_ATOMS: atom_id res chain seq x y z
N MET A 1 -3.59 24.31 -1.62
CA MET A 1 -2.97 23.14 -2.26
C MET A 1 -3.50 21.94 -1.51
N MET A 2 -4.32 21.08 -2.13
CA MET A 2 -4.74 19.84 -1.47
C MET A 2 -3.51 18.93 -1.39
N PHE A 3 -3.25 18.37 -0.21
CA PHE A 3 -2.07 17.55 0.03
C PHE A 3 -2.33 16.14 -0.52
N GLY A 4 -1.37 15.60 -1.29
CA GLY A 4 -1.42 14.23 -1.78
C GLY A 4 -2.58 13.96 -2.73
N ASP A 5 -2.68 14.67 -3.86
CA ASP A 5 -3.58 14.26 -4.94
C ASP A 5 -3.15 12.88 -5.51
N ASN A 6 -4.04 12.20 -6.25
CA ASN A 6 -3.77 10.88 -6.83
C ASN A 6 -2.67 10.89 -7.94
N LEU A 7 -2.19 12.06 -8.37
CA LEU A 7 -1.10 12.22 -9.37
C LEU A 7 -1.32 11.45 -10.70
N GLY A 8 -2.58 11.13 -11.05
CA GLY A 8 -2.92 10.34 -12.24
C GLY A 8 -2.52 8.86 -12.14
N ILE A 9 -2.31 8.35 -10.94
CA ILE A 9 -2.03 6.94 -10.65
C ILE A 9 -3.36 6.19 -10.53
N PHE A 10 -3.43 4.96 -11.01
CA PHE A 10 -4.63 4.14 -10.91
C PHE A 10 -4.29 2.78 -10.31
N ARG A 11 -5.28 2.19 -9.64
CA ARG A 11 -5.23 0.83 -9.15
C ARG A 11 -6.18 -0.03 -9.97
N ALA A 12 -5.73 -1.22 -10.36
CA ALA A 12 -6.61 -2.26 -10.85
C ALA A 12 -6.52 -3.49 -9.94
N VAL A 13 -7.67 -4.06 -9.56
CA VAL A 13 -7.78 -5.25 -8.71
C VAL A 13 -8.45 -6.40 -9.46
N ASP A 14 -8.45 -7.59 -8.87
CA ASP A 14 -9.04 -8.82 -9.44
C ASP A 14 -8.37 -9.30 -10.75
N ILE A 15 -7.10 -8.94 -10.95
CA ILE A 15 -6.32 -9.41 -12.10
C ILE A 15 -5.91 -10.87 -11.85
N ASP A 16 -6.18 -11.80 -12.77
CA ASP A 16 -5.75 -13.20 -12.64
C ASP A 16 -4.24 -13.27 -12.38
N LYS A 17 -3.82 -14.05 -11.37
CA LYS A 17 -2.41 -14.14 -10.94
C LYS A 17 -1.42 -14.55 -12.03
N ASN A 18 -1.90 -15.18 -13.10
CA ASN A 18 -1.06 -15.61 -14.22
C ASN A 18 -0.99 -14.54 -15.32
N THR A 19 -1.73 -13.44 -15.19
CA THR A 19 -1.68 -12.32 -16.13
C THR A 19 -0.35 -11.62 -16.00
N THR A 20 0.40 -11.58 -17.10
CA THR A 20 1.67 -10.86 -17.17
C THR A 20 1.46 -9.36 -17.32
N ALA A 21 2.50 -8.57 -17.01
CA ALA A 21 2.46 -7.12 -17.21
C ALA A 21 2.17 -6.74 -18.67
N ASP A 22 2.71 -7.48 -19.64
CA ASP A 22 2.47 -7.23 -21.07
C ASP A 22 1.04 -7.56 -21.51
N GLU A 23 0.46 -8.63 -20.96
CA GLU A 23 -0.95 -8.97 -21.21
C GLU A 23 -1.88 -7.90 -20.65
N PHE A 24 -1.66 -7.47 -19.40
CA PHE A 24 -2.46 -6.41 -18.80
C PHE A 24 -2.25 -5.05 -19.50
N LYS A 25 -1.01 -4.74 -19.89
CA LYS A 25 -0.71 -3.57 -20.74
C LYS A 25 -1.50 -3.62 -22.04
N THR A 26 -1.62 -4.78 -22.68
CA THR A 26 -2.43 -4.93 -23.90
C THR A 26 -3.91 -4.66 -23.64
N VAL A 27 -4.46 -5.11 -22.49
CA VAL A 27 -5.85 -4.81 -22.09
C VAL A 27 -6.05 -3.31 -21.92
N LEU A 28 -5.13 -2.62 -21.25
CA LEU A 28 -5.17 -1.17 -21.04
C LEU A 28 -5.06 -0.39 -22.36
N MET A 29 -4.10 -0.75 -23.22
CA MET A 29 -3.93 -0.09 -24.53
C MET A 29 -5.12 -0.32 -25.46
N GLY A 30 -5.78 -1.47 -25.38
CA GLY A 30 -7.01 -1.77 -26.13
C GLY A 30 -8.23 -0.93 -25.72
N CYS A 31 -8.15 -0.21 -24.59
CA CYS A 31 -9.20 0.71 -24.14
C CYS A 31 -9.02 2.14 -24.68
N LEU A 32 -7.88 2.44 -25.30
CA LEU A 32 -7.60 3.75 -25.89
C LEU A 32 -8.39 3.93 -27.19
N SER A 33 -8.80 5.18 -27.45
CA SER A 33 -9.28 5.55 -28.79
C SER A 33 -8.14 5.54 -29.82
N GLN A 34 -8.49 5.53 -31.11
CA GLN A 34 -7.49 5.54 -32.19
C GLN A 34 -6.54 6.74 -32.09
N GLU A 35 -7.04 7.92 -31.69
CA GLU A 35 -6.25 9.15 -31.52
C GLU A 35 -5.31 9.06 -30.30
N GLU A 36 -5.75 8.39 -29.23
CA GLU A 36 -4.95 8.19 -28.02
C GLU A 36 -3.87 7.12 -28.21
N HIS A 37 -4.11 6.11 -29.04
CA HIS A 37 -3.18 5.00 -29.25
C HIS A 37 -1.83 5.46 -29.84
N ASP A 38 -1.81 6.56 -30.59
CA ASP A 38 -0.60 7.11 -31.22
C ASP A 38 0.20 8.05 -30.30
N CYS A 39 -0.41 8.55 -29.21
CA CYS A 39 0.23 9.54 -28.34
C CYS A 39 0.33 9.14 -26.86
N PHE A 40 -0.37 8.09 -26.41
CA PHE A 40 -0.35 7.66 -25.01
C PHE A 40 0.57 6.46 -24.80
N THR A 41 1.35 6.52 -23.74
CA THR A 41 2.17 5.43 -23.20
C THR A 41 1.80 5.13 -21.76
N ILE A 42 2.18 3.93 -21.30
CA ILE A 42 2.10 3.56 -19.88
C ILE A 42 3.48 3.77 -19.27
N ASP A 43 3.62 4.83 -18.46
CA ASP A 43 4.87 5.24 -17.83
C ASP A 43 5.18 4.44 -16.56
N LYS A 44 4.13 3.97 -15.89
CA LYS A 44 4.24 3.10 -14.71
C LYS A 44 3.28 1.94 -14.86
N LEU A 45 3.78 0.72 -14.64
CA LEU A 45 2.97 -0.47 -14.45
C LEU A 45 3.69 -1.42 -13.51
N HIS A 46 3.09 -1.68 -12.36
CA HIS A 46 3.62 -2.58 -11.36
C HIS A 46 2.54 -3.56 -10.91
N LEU A 47 2.81 -4.86 -11.04
CA LEU A 47 1.94 -5.93 -10.54
C LEU A 47 2.45 -6.46 -9.21
N ALA A 48 1.52 -6.66 -8.28
CA ALA A 48 1.79 -7.30 -6.99
C ALA A 48 0.66 -8.29 -6.65
N PRO A 49 0.93 -9.34 -5.84
CA PRO A 49 -0.12 -10.23 -5.34
C PRO A 49 -1.22 -9.47 -4.61
N TYR A 50 -2.48 -9.88 -4.76
CA TYR A 50 -3.55 -9.35 -3.94
C TYR A 50 -3.43 -9.93 -2.50
N PRO A 51 -3.52 -9.09 -1.45
CA PRO A 51 -3.08 -9.51 -0.12
C PRO A 51 -4.04 -10.46 0.63
N ILE A 52 -5.23 -10.71 0.10
CA ILE A 52 -6.35 -11.34 0.84
C ILE A 52 -6.82 -12.68 0.24
N ASP A 53 -6.65 -12.93 -1.05
CA ASP A 53 -7.37 -13.99 -1.78
C ASP A 53 -6.51 -15.23 -2.14
N ASP A 54 -5.63 -15.61 -1.23
CA ASP A 54 -4.66 -16.70 -1.45
C ASP A 54 -3.73 -16.50 -2.66
N CYS A 55 -3.44 -15.24 -3.00
CA CYS A 55 -2.70 -14.87 -4.19
C CYS A 55 -3.36 -15.42 -5.47
N GLY A 56 -4.68 -15.62 -5.45
CA GLY A 56 -5.49 -16.01 -6.60
C GLY A 56 -5.53 -14.92 -7.67
N THR A 57 -5.48 -13.68 -7.21
CA THR A 57 -5.44 -12.48 -8.05
C THR A 57 -4.24 -11.59 -7.68
N GLN A 58 -4.10 -10.53 -8.47
CA GLN A 58 -3.08 -9.52 -8.38
C GLN A 58 -3.71 -8.14 -8.45
N VAL A 59 -2.96 -7.17 -7.93
CA VAL A 59 -3.22 -5.74 -8.06
C VAL A 59 -2.21 -5.12 -9.01
N ALA A 60 -2.66 -4.22 -9.88
CA ALA A 60 -1.78 -3.37 -10.67
C ALA A 60 -1.84 -1.93 -10.16
N VAL A 61 -0.69 -1.28 -10.07
CA VAL A 61 -0.57 0.17 -9.95
C VAL A 61 0.01 0.70 -11.25
N PHE A 62 -0.67 1.65 -11.90
CA PHE A 62 -0.25 2.13 -13.21
C PHE A 62 -0.52 3.62 -13.46
N LYS A 63 0.18 4.19 -14.44
CA LYS A 63 0.06 5.60 -14.88
C LYS A 63 0.22 5.68 -16.40
N PHE A 64 -0.59 6.52 -17.03
CA PHE A 64 -0.48 6.89 -18.44
C PHE A 64 0.19 8.25 -18.63
N SER A 65 0.77 8.48 -19.81
CA SER A 65 1.37 9.75 -20.22
C SER A 65 1.31 9.95 -21.73
N PRO A 66 1.03 11.17 -22.25
CA PRO A 66 0.38 12.31 -21.61
C PRO A 66 -1.09 12.48 -22.12
N PRO A 67 -2.07 13.07 -21.36
CA PRO A 67 -2.38 13.03 -19.93
C PRO A 67 -3.27 11.81 -19.58
N ILE A 68 -4.35 11.95 -18.79
CA ILE A 68 -5.27 10.86 -18.42
C ILE A 68 -6.14 10.45 -19.63
N PRO A 69 -6.12 9.17 -20.05
CA PRO A 69 -6.98 8.67 -21.11
C PRO A 69 -8.46 8.92 -20.85
N SER A 70 -9.23 9.10 -21.92
CA SER A 70 -10.67 9.33 -21.89
C SER A 70 -11.42 8.30 -21.01
N PHE A 71 -11.07 7.02 -21.10
CA PHE A 71 -11.71 5.94 -20.34
C PHE A 71 -11.46 6.01 -18.82
N LEU A 72 -10.42 6.73 -18.39
CA LEU A 72 -10.03 6.92 -16.99
C LEU A 72 -10.44 8.27 -16.41
N LYS A 73 -10.98 9.22 -17.21
CA LYS A 73 -11.38 10.55 -16.71
C LYS A 73 -12.41 10.48 -15.58
N LYS A 74 -13.39 9.57 -15.70
CA LYS A 74 -14.38 9.32 -14.64
C LYS A 74 -13.76 8.64 -13.42
N VAL A 75 -12.80 7.73 -13.66
CA VAL A 75 -12.07 7.06 -12.59
C VAL A 75 -11.27 8.06 -11.77
N ALA A 76 -10.59 9.00 -12.43
CA ALA A 76 -9.87 10.09 -11.78
C ALA A 76 -10.78 11.03 -10.96
N ALA A 77 -12.09 11.07 -11.26
CA ALA A 77 -13.10 11.77 -10.48
C ALA A 77 -13.70 10.94 -9.33
N GLY A 78 -13.18 9.73 -9.09
CA GLY A 78 -13.57 8.85 -7.99
C GLY A 78 -14.56 7.74 -8.38
N GLU A 79 -14.99 7.65 -9.64
CA GLU A 79 -15.80 6.52 -10.10
C GLU A 79 -14.96 5.23 -10.22
N LYS A 80 -15.63 4.07 -10.19
CA LYS A 80 -15.01 2.79 -10.52
C LYS A 80 -15.27 2.44 -11.97
N LYS A 81 -14.30 1.81 -12.63
CA LYS A 81 -14.42 1.31 -14.00
C LYS A 81 -14.18 -0.19 -14.02
N HIS A 82 -15.02 -0.92 -14.73
CA HIS A 82 -14.84 -2.36 -14.92
C HIS A 82 -14.37 -2.65 -16.33
N LEU A 83 -13.28 -3.40 -16.45
CA LEU A 83 -12.77 -3.96 -17.69
C LEU A 83 -12.96 -5.48 -17.69
N ARG A 84 -12.73 -6.11 -18.85
CA ARG A 84 -12.62 -7.56 -18.95
C ARG A 84 -11.25 -7.93 -19.48
N ASP A 85 -10.63 -8.94 -18.90
CA ASP A 85 -9.43 -9.54 -19.45
C ASP A 85 -9.75 -10.41 -20.68
N ARG A 86 -8.72 -11.03 -21.27
CA ARG A 86 -8.89 -11.93 -22.44
C ARG A 86 -9.70 -13.19 -22.13
N LYS A 87 -9.79 -13.60 -20.87
CA LYS A 87 -10.56 -14.76 -20.40
C LYS A 87 -12.00 -14.36 -20.01
N GLY A 88 -12.33 -13.07 -20.04
CA GLY A 88 -13.63 -12.53 -19.65
C GLY A 88 -13.77 -12.25 -18.15
N ASN A 89 -12.71 -12.41 -17.35
CA ASN A 89 -12.70 -12.06 -15.93
C ASN A 89 -12.86 -10.55 -15.76
N LEU A 90 -13.57 -10.15 -14.71
CA LEU A 90 -13.83 -8.74 -14.40
C LEU A 90 -12.61 -8.14 -13.69
N ILE A 91 -12.12 -7.02 -14.18
CA ILE A 91 -11.07 -6.22 -13.52
C ILE A 91 -11.69 -4.90 -13.10
N GLU A 92 -11.64 -4.57 -11.81
CA GLU A 92 -12.06 -3.26 -11.30
C GLU A 92 -10.87 -2.29 -11.29
N ILE A 93 -11.10 -1.07 -11.76
CA ILE A 93 -10.14 0.03 -11.74
C ILE A 93 -10.70 1.17 -10.90
N ASP A 94 -9.88 1.67 -9.98
CA ASP A 94 -10.18 2.82 -9.13
C ASP A 94 -8.99 3.77 -9.00
N ALA A 95 -9.25 4.95 -8.44
CA ALA A 95 -8.29 6.00 -8.19
C ALA A 95 -8.19 6.37 -6.70
N ASN A 96 -8.84 5.62 -5.79
CA ASN A 96 -8.95 5.99 -4.38
C ASN A 96 -8.12 5.08 -3.46
N PHE A 97 -7.73 3.90 -3.95
CA PHE A 97 -6.91 2.93 -3.21
C PHE A 97 -7.57 2.42 -1.92
N TRP A 98 -8.91 2.34 -1.87
CA TRP A 98 -9.63 1.85 -0.69
C TRP A 98 -9.31 0.39 -0.35
N GLY A 99 -9.14 0.11 0.95
CA GLY A 99 -8.71 -1.19 1.44
C GLY A 99 -7.20 -1.40 1.32
N LEU A 100 -6.75 -2.65 1.48
CA LEU A 100 -5.33 -2.99 1.36
C LEU A 100 -4.88 -3.05 -0.09
N THR A 101 -3.76 -2.40 -0.39
CA THR A 101 -3.06 -2.49 -1.68
C THR A 101 -1.63 -2.94 -1.42
N GLN A 102 -1.26 -4.11 -1.93
CA GLN A 102 0.13 -4.56 -1.90
C GLN A 102 0.95 -3.86 -3.00
N LEU A 103 2.17 -3.48 -2.65
CA LEU A 103 3.03 -2.62 -3.47
C LEU A 103 4.27 -3.32 -4.01
N ASN A 104 4.56 -4.53 -3.53
CA ASN A 104 5.73 -5.29 -3.93
C ASN A 104 5.41 -6.78 -4.10
N HIS A 105 6.26 -7.48 -4.85
CA HIS A 105 6.34 -8.94 -4.83
C HIS A 105 7.59 -9.33 -4.01
N PRO A 106 7.43 -9.78 -2.76
CA PRO A 106 8.56 -10.21 -1.94
C PRO A 106 9.35 -11.32 -2.63
N LYS A 107 10.69 -11.22 -2.60
CA LYS A 107 11.58 -12.15 -3.32
C LYS A 107 11.67 -13.53 -2.67
N GLU A 108 11.45 -13.61 -1.36
CA GLU A 108 11.33 -14.89 -0.67
C GLU A 108 9.84 -15.23 -0.52
N ASP A 109 9.51 -16.52 -0.58
CA ASP A 109 8.16 -16.98 -0.29
C ASP A 109 7.76 -16.52 1.12
N ILE A 110 6.92 -15.50 1.17
CA ILE A 110 6.19 -15.13 2.37
C ILE A 110 5.12 -16.20 2.52
N LEU A 111 5.51 -17.38 3.00
CA LEU A 111 4.58 -18.45 3.31
C LEU A 111 3.58 -17.92 4.34
N LEU A 112 2.38 -17.60 3.86
CA LEU A 112 1.19 -17.32 4.65
C LEU A 112 0.57 -18.61 5.20
N ASP A 113 1.37 -19.68 5.36
CA ASP A 113 0.90 -20.97 5.84
C ASP A 113 0.86 -21.00 7.37
N TYR A 114 -0.34 -20.75 7.88
CA TYR A 114 -0.78 -21.37 9.12
C TYR A 114 -1.20 -22.80 8.76
N ASN A 115 -0.24 -23.74 8.76
CA ASN A 115 -0.38 -25.13 9.21
C ASN A 115 0.89 -25.92 8.87
N PHE A 116 1.48 -26.54 9.90
CA PHE A 116 2.63 -27.47 9.90
C PHE A 116 4.06 -26.89 9.79
N GLY A 117 4.73 -26.87 10.94
CA GLY A 117 6.11 -27.34 11.06
C GLY A 117 7.23 -26.33 10.81
N ASP A 118 7.25 -25.65 9.66
CA ASP A 118 8.47 -24.96 9.21
C ASP A 118 8.24 -23.65 8.41
N ALA A 119 6.99 -23.22 8.24
CA ALA A 119 6.69 -21.95 7.54
C ALA A 119 7.11 -20.73 8.39
N LYS A 120 8.05 -19.93 7.87
CA LYS A 120 8.48 -18.68 8.50
C LYS A 120 7.33 -17.67 8.47
N PRO A 121 6.95 -17.06 9.60
CA PRO A 121 5.88 -16.06 9.62
C PRO A 121 6.26 -14.88 8.72
N GLY A 122 5.48 -14.70 7.67
CA GLY A 122 5.57 -13.55 6.80
C GLY A 122 5.42 -12.23 7.57
N LYS A 123 6.32 -11.27 7.33
CA LYS A 123 6.24 -9.94 7.95
C LYS A 123 5.55 -8.98 6.99
N SER A 124 4.71 -8.09 7.53
CA SER A 124 3.98 -7.10 6.74
C SER A 124 4.29 -5.71 7.26
N ILE A 125 4.55 -4.78 6.34
CA ILE A 125 4.63 -3.34 6.57
C ILE A 125 3.35 -2.76 5.99
N VAL A 126 2.56 -2.07 6.80
CA VAL A 126 1.31 -1.44 6.36
C VAL A 126 1.41 0.05 6.63
N ALA A 127 1.43 0.83 5.57
CA ALA A 127 1.49 2.29 5.61
C ALA A 127 0.07 2.86 5.57
N ILE A 128 -0.21 3.77 6.50
CA ILE A 128 -1.52 4.39 6.68
C ILE A 128 -1.32 5.90 6.61
N SER A 129 -1.96 6.55 5.65
CA SER A 129 -1.87 8.01 5.50
C SER A 129 -2.66 8.72 6.60
N GLY A 130 -2.28 9.95 6.92
CA GLY A 130 -3.06 10.82 7.80
C GLY A 130 -4.42 11.21 7.21
N LEU A 131 -5.26 11.85 8.03
CA LEU A 131 -6.60 12.30 7.63
C LEU A 131 -6.56 13.18 6.39
N ALA A 132 -7.58 13.02 5.54
CA ALA A 132 -7.79 13.76 4.30
C ALA A 132 -6.66 13.65 3.25
N ASN A 133 -5.74 12.69 3.40
CA ASN A 133 -4.71 12.41 2.39
C ASN A 133 -5.07 11.18 1.54
N HIS A 134 -4.65 11.20 0.28
CA HIS A 134 -4.78 10.04 -0.60
C HIS A 134 -3.78 8.93 -0.23
N ALA A 135 -4.23 7.68 -0.20
CA ALA A 135 -3.45 6.55 0.29
C ALA A 135 -2.14 6.30 -0.49
N TYR A 136 -2.13 6.52 -1.81
CA TYR A 136 -0.92 6.43 -2.64
C TYR A 136 -0.12 7.75 -2.68
N GLY A 137 -0.77 8.86 -3.05
CA GLY A 137 -0.19 10.20 -3.12
C GLY A 137 0.50 10.68 -1.84
N ALA A 138 0.06 10.28 -0.65
CA ALA A 138 0.70 10.65 0.62
C ALA A 138 2.18 10.24 0.70
N TRP A 139 2.54 9.12 0.06
CA TRP A 139 3.89 8.53 0.08
C TRP A 139 4.67 8.81 -1.22
N SER A 140 4.08 9.55 -2.14
CA SER A 140 4.66 9.84 -3.44
C SER A 140 5.47 11.13 -3.37
N GLY A 141 6.75 11.05 -3.74
CA GLY A 141 7.62 12.20 -3.95
C GLY A 141 7.17 13.07 -5.12
N VAL A 142 7.74 14.28 -5.19
CA VAL A 142 7.53 15.21 -6.29
C VAL A 142 7.91 14.53 -7.61
N GLU A 143 7.07 14.70 -8.63
CA GLU A 143 7.31 14.19 -9.97
C GLU A 143 8.63 14.75 -10.52
N SER A 144 9.56 13.86 -10.86
CA SER A 144 10.80 14.21 -11.54
C SER A 144 10.83 13.48 -12.88
N ASN A 145 11.08 14.22 -13.97
CA ASN A 145 11.14 13.68 -15.33
C ASN A 145 9.89 12.87 -15.76
N GLY A 146 8.69 13.28 -15.34
CA GLY A 146 7.42 12.62 -15.68
C GLY A 146 7.09 11.36 -14.86
N THR A 147 8.00 10.93 -13.99
CA THR A 147 7.80 9.75 -13.13
C THR A 147 7.53 10.17 -11.70
N VAL A 148 6.41 9.68 -11.16
CA VAL A 148 6.07 9.79 -9.74
C VAL A 148 6.79 8.67 -9.00
N GLN A 149 7.70 9.05 -8.10
CA GLN A 149 8.40 8.09 -7.25
C GLN A 149 7.64 7.91 -5.95
N MET A 150 7.26 6.68 -5.63
CA MET A 150 6.58 6.33 -4.40
C MET A 150 7.46 5.33 -3.65
N TRP A 151 8.18 5.81 -2.63
CA TRP A 151 9.32 5.08 -2.05
C TRP A 151 8.96 3.72 -1.46
N LEU A 152 7.74 3.52 -0.97
CA LEU A 152 7.28 2.21 -0.47
C LEU A 152 7.21 1.16 -1.60
N GLN A 153 6.95 1.59 -2.84
CA GLN A 153 6.91 0.74 -4.03
C GLN A 153 8.24 0.74 -4.81
N ASP A 154 8.92 1.88 -4.88
CA ASP A 154 10.04 2.05 -5.81
C ASP A 154 11.41 1.89 -5.14
N PHE A 155 11.54 2.12 -3.82
CA PHE A 155 12.83 2.04 -3.12
C PHE A 155 12.87 0.95 -2.05
N LEU A 156 11.86 0.89 -1.20
CA LEU A 156 11.78 -0.07 -0.09
C LEU A 156 11.88 -1.53 -0.55
N PRO A 157 11.36 -1.94 -1.73
CA PRO A 157 11.57 -3.30 -2.23
C PRO A 157 13.00 -3.62 -2.67
N GLU A 158 13.84 -2.60 -2.90
CA GLU A 158 15.25 -2.76 -3.24
C GLU A 158 16.12 -3.00 -2.01
N GLU A 159 15.64 -2.64 -0.82
CA GLU A 159 16.32 -2.87 0.45
C GLU A 159 16.48 -4.39 0.71
N PRO A 160 17.71 -4.91 0.87
CA PRO A 160 18.00 -6.34 0.85
C PRO A 160 17.15 -7.18 1.81
N ASP A 161 16.98 -6.72 3.05
CA ASP A 161 16.24 -7.45 4.08
C ASP A 161 14.75 -7.13 4.11
N LEU A 162 14.36 -5.90 3.77
CA LEU A 162 12.97 -5.46 3.84
C LEU A 162 12.20 -5.91 2.60
N GLY A 163 12.74 -5.65 1.40
CA GLY A 163 12.08 -6.00 0.14
C GLY A 163 11.97 -7.50 -0.12
N SER A 164 12.90 -8.30 0.41
CA SER A 164 12.87 -9.75 0.26
C SER A 164 11.93 -10.45 1.24
N ARG A 165 11.75 -9.90 2.46
CA ARG A 165 11.06 -10.60 3.58
C ARG A 165 9.75 -9.96 4.00
N CYS A 166 9.48 -8.73 3.57
CA CYS A 166 8.29 -8.00 3.95
C CYS A 166 7.35 -7.81 2.77
N ARG A 167 6.07 -8.11 3.02
CA ARG A 167 4.98 -7.60 2.21
C ARG A 167 4.76 -6.13 2.57
N ILE A 168 4.80 -5.25 1.58
CA ILE A 168 4.62 -3.81 1.75
C ILE A 168 3.23 -3.47 1.21
N MET A 169 2.42 -2.81 2.05
CA MET A 169 1.05 -2.45 1.72
C MET A 169 0.75 -1.01 2.12
N ILE A 170 -0.18 -0.39 1.41
CA ILE A 170 -0.90 0.81 1.87
C ILE A 170 -2.33 0.43 2.21
N TYR A 171 -2.93 1.17 3.14
CA TYR A 171 -4.36 1.07 3.44
C TYR A 171 -5.03 2.42 3.15
N GLY A 172 -5.98 2.42 2.21
CA GLY A 172 -6.80 3.59 1.90
C GLY A 172 -8.18 3.51 2.54
N TYR A 173 -8.68 4.67 2.99
CA TYR A 173 -9.97 4.82 3.64
C TYR A 173 -10.64 6.14 3.26
N SER A 174 -11.96 6.20 3.39
CA SER A 174 -12.71 7.45 3.17
C SER A 174 -12.72 8.28 4.45
N THR A 175 -12.42 9.57 4.34
CA THR A 175 -12.54 10.52 5.46
C THR A 175 -13.88 11.25 5.49
N GLN A 176 -14.76 10.99 4.52
CA GLN A 176 -15.99 11.78 4.30
C GLN A 176 -17.23 11.19 5.00
N ALA A 177 -17.17 9.96 5.52
CA ALA A 177 -18.39 9.25 5.92
C ALA A 177 -18.31 8.44 7.22
N ASP A 178 -17.10 8.13 7.72
CA ASP A 178 -16.94 7.12 8.76
C ASP A 178 -16.37 7.72 10.06
N ASP A 179 -16.93 7.30 11.19
CA ASP A 179 -16.31 7.56 12.48
C ASP A 179 -15.02 6.75 12.66
N LEU A 180 -14.17 7.15 13.61
CA LEU A 180 -12.91 6.46 13.88
C LEU A 180 -13.11 4.96 14.15
N VAL A 181 -14.24 4.59 14.75
CA VAL A 181 -14.59 3.21 15.08
C VAL A 181 -14.77 2.38 13.81
N THR A 182 -15.51 2.90 12.83
CA THR A 182 -15.75 2.26 11.54
C THR A 182 -14.45 2.15 10.75
N TYR A 183 -13.61 3.19 10.78
CA TYR A 183 -12.27 3.15 10.20
C TYR A 183 -11.40 2.04 10.80
N VAL A 184 -11.29 1.97 12.13
CA VAL A 184 -10.48 0.96 12.83
C VAL A 184 -11.04 -0.43 12.57
N ALA A 185 -12.36 -0.60 12.59
CA ALA A 185 -13.01 -1.89 12.31
C ALA A 185 -12.69 -2.38 10.89
N GLY A 186 -12.83 -1.52 9.87
CA GLY A 186 -12.49 -1.86 8.48
C GLY A 186 -11.01 -2.18 8.30
N PHE A 187 -10.13 -1.40 8.94
CA PHE A 187 -8.68 -1.66 8.89
C PHE A 187 -8.33 -3.02 9.50
N LEU A 188 -8.88 -3.31 10.69
CA LEU A 188 -8.64 -4.58 11.37
C LEU A 188 -9.20 -5.75 10.57
N GLU A 189 -10.39 -5.62 9.99
CA GLU A 189 -11.00 -6.65 9.15
C GLU A 189 -10.10 -7.01 7.97
N GLU A 190 -9.64 -6.02 7.21
CA GLU A 190 -8.74 -6.22 6.08
C GLU A 190 -7.40 -6.82 6.52
N LEU A 191 -6.87 -6.38 7.67
CA LEU A 191 -5.63 -6.93 8.23
C LEU A 191 -5.81 -8.39 8.67
N PHE A 192 -6.95 -8.77 9.24
CA PHE A 192 -7.23 -10.15 9.64
C PHE A 192 -7.37 -11.07 8.42
N LYS A 193 -8.09 -10.61 7.39
CA LYS A 193 -8.16 -11.28 6.08
C LYS A 193 -6.76 -11.51 5.51
N ALA A 194 -5.95 -10.45 5.44
CA ALA A 194 -4.59 -10.53 4.90
C ALA A 194 -3.63 -11.36 5.75
N ARG A 195 -3.92 -11.59 7.03
CA ARG A 195 -3.15 -12.45 7.95
C ARG A 195 -3.70 -13.87 8.07
N ARG A 196 -4.81 -14.18 7.38
CA ARG A 196 -5.52 -15.46 7.48
C ARG A 196 -5.78 -15.88 8.94
N LYS A 197 -6.10 -14.91 9.79
CA LYS A 197 -6.47 -15.17 11.18
C LYS A 197 -7.98 -15.16 11.31
N PRO A 198 -8.60 -16.15 11.97
CA PRO A 198 -10.04 -16.13 12.21
C PRO A 198 -10.42 -14.85 12.98
N LEU A 199 -11.41 -14.15 12.46
CA LEU A 199 -12.02 -12.97 13.07
C LEU A 199 -12.73 -13.38 14.37
N ASN A 200 -12.17 -13.02 15.53
CA ASN A 200 -12.90 -12.94 16.80
C ASN A 200 -13.09 -11.47 17.22
N PHE A 201 -13.28 -10.58 16.22
CA PHE A 201 -13.49 -9.16 16.46
C PHE A 201 -14.99 -8.90 16.64
N THR A 202 -15.41 -8.69 17.89
CA THR A 202 -16.71 -8.11 18.22
C THR A 202 -16.47 -6.78 18.93
N ARG A 203 -17.40 -5.84 18.80
CA ARG A 203 -17.36 -4.58 19.56
C ARG A 203 -17.33 -4.81 21.08
N GLU A 204 -17.82 -5.97 21.52
CA GLU A 204 -17.75 -6.45 22.91
C GLU A 204 -16.33 -6.90 23.31
N ASN A 205 -15.55 -7.49 22.39
CA ASN A 205 -14.19 -7.95 22.66
C ASN A 205 -13.13 -6.85 22.55
N TYR A 206 -13.40 -5.78 21.79
CA TYR A 206 -12.51 -4.63 21.61
C TYR A 206 -13.30 -3.32 21.67
N PRO A 207 -13.61 -2.81 22.88
CA PRO A 207 -14.31 -1.53 23.04
C PRO A 207 -13.43 -0.39 22.53
N ILE A 208 -13.83 0.24 21.43
CA ILE A 208 -13.21 1.45 20.90
C ILE A 208 -13.97 2.64 21.47
N GLU A 209 -13.37 3.36 22.41
CA GLU A 209 -13.93 4.61 22.91
C GLU A 209 -13.78 5.71 21.85
N SER A 210 -14.90 6.34 21.50
CA SER A 210 -14.98 7.49 20.60
C SER A 210 -14.21 8.67 21.19
N HIS A 211 -12.92 8.77 20.88
CA HIS A 211 -12.14 9.96 21.16
C HIS A 211 -12.28 10.91 19.97
N GLY A 212 -12.87 12.09 20.20
CA GLY A 212 -12.94 13.15 19.21
C GLY A 212 -11.53 13.50 18.72
N ILE A 213 -11.37 13.66 17.40
CA ILE A 213 -10.08 13.95 16.80
C ILE A 213 -9.68 15.39 17.17
N VAL A 214 -8.80 15.51 18.16
CA VAL A 214 -8.02 16.73 18.39
C VAL A 214 -6.57 16.35 18.13
N VAL A 215 -6.02 16.79 17.01
CA VAL A 215 -4.60 16.59 16.70
C VAL A 215 -3.83 17.71 17.38
N ASP A 216 -3.09 17.37 18.44
CA ASP A 216 -2.07 18.20 19.05
C ASP A 216 -0.67 17.59 18.86
N LYS A 217 0.38 18.29 19.29
CA LYS A 217 1.77 17.80 19.16
C LYS A 217 1.98 16.44 19.85
N ASN A 218 1.20 16.16 20.89
CA ASN A 218 1.29 14.91 21.64
C ASN A 218 0.53 13.77 20.94
N SER A 219 -0.29 14.06 19.93
CA SER A 219 -1.05 13.06 19.16
C SER A 219 -0.18 12.22 18.22
N ALA A 220 1.08 12.62 18.01
CA ALA A 220 2.07 11.84 17.26
C ALA A 220 2.80 10.78 18.13
N VAL A 221 2.61 10.84 19.45
CA VAL A 221 3.21 9.94 20.43
C VAL A 221 2.06 9.16 21.08
N LEU A 222 2.01 7.85 20.85
CA LEU A 222 1.00 6.94 21.36
C LEU A 222 1.16 6.69 22.87
N GLY A 223 2.26 7.15 23.47
CA GLY A 223 2.57 6.97 24.89
C GLY A 223 2.85 5.50 25.22
N LEU A 224 3.33 4.75 24.23
CA LEU A 224 3.67 3.35 24.42
C LEU A 224 5.03 3.26 25.13
N PRO A 225 5.30 2.16 25.85
CA PRO A 225 6.62 1.95 26.44
C PRO A 225 7.74 2.11 25.41
N ASP A 226 8.91 2.61 25.85
CA ASP A 226 10.08 2.91 24.99
C ASP A 226 10.57 1.71 24.13
N ASP A 227 10.15 0.48 24.45
CA ASP A 227 10.45 -0.71 23.64
C ASP A 227 9.52 -0.91 22.43
N LEU A 228 8.41 -0.16 22.38
CA LEU A 228 7.34 -0.21 21.38
C LEU A 228 7.15 1.11 20.61
N GLU A 229 7.66 2.22 21.11
CA GLU A 229 7.60 3.54 20.47
C GLU A 229 8.99 4.21 20.52
N GLU A 230 9.46 4.69 19.37
CA GLU A 230 10.69 5.48 19.26
C GLU A 230 10.38 6.74 18.43
N ASP A 231 10.70 7.92 18.96
CA ASP A 231 10.52 9.21 18.31
C ASP A 231 11.85 9.72 17.69
N TYR A 232 11.74 10.39 16.55
CA TYR A 232 12.90 10.95 15.84
C TYR A 232 12.56 12.35 15.35
N ASP A 233 13.23 13.35 15.92
CA ASP A 233 13.19 14.71 15.41
C ASP A 233 13.91 14.77 14.06
N VAL A 234 13.21 15.27 13.05
CA VAL A 234 13.75 15.48 11.71
C VAL A 234 13.50 16.93 11.34
N ASP A 235 14.57 17.62 10.94
CA ASP A 235 14.50 18.98 10.41
C ASP A 235 13.93 18.93 8.98
N GLY A 236 12.63 19.16 8.85
CA GLY A 236 11.91 19.13 7.59
C GLY A 236 10.41 19.41 7.73
N ASP A 237 9.80 19.92 6.67
CA ASP A 237 8.34 20.10 6.60
C ASP A 237 7.64 18.73 6.56
N HIS A 238 6.37 18.67 7.01
CA HIS A 238 5.55 17.45 7.09
C HIS A 238 5.60 16.56 5.84
N ILE A 239 5.79 17.15 4.66
CA ILE A 239 5.89 16.47 3.36
C ILE A 239 7.23 15.74 3.21
N SER A 240 8.34 16.43 3.53
CA SER A 240 9.70 15.89 3.42
C SER A 240 9.99 14.75 4.40
N LEU A 241 9.13 14.59 5.42
CA LEU A 241 9.19 13.47 6.37
C LEU A 241 8.75 12.15 5.76
N ILE A 242 7.83 12.16 4.78
CA ILE A 242 7.17 10.93 4.29
C ILE A 242 7.25 10.77 2.77
N GLN A 243 7.60 11.82 2.03
CA GLN A 243 7.75 11.81 0.57
C GLN A 243 9.22 11.85 0.18
N PHE A 244 9.83 10.67 0.00
CA PHE A 244 11.22 10.57 -0.40
C PHE A 244 11.37 10.55 -1.92
N THR A 245 12.26 11.40 -2.44
CA THR A 245 12.63 11.49 -3.86
C THR A 245 13.95 10.76 -4.17
N GLY A 246 14.53 10.06 -3.20
CA GLY A 246 15.73 9.24 -3.40
C GLY A 246 16.21 8.51 -2.14
N GLN A 247 17.02 7.48 -2.36
CA GLN A 247 17.53 6.60 -1.31
C GLN A 247 18.68 7.21 -0.47
N ALA A 248 19.34 8.25 -0.97
CA ALA A 248 20.45 8.90 -0.26
C ALA A 248 20.00 9.93 0.79
N GLY A 249 18.70 10.18 0.91
CA GLY A 249 18.16 11.16 1.87
C GLY A 249 18.37 10.70 3.31
N ARG A 250 18.85 11.60 4.18
CA ARG A 250 19.07 11.30 5.61
C ARG A 250 17.82 10.70 6.27
N THR A 251 16.65 11.32 6.06
CA THR A 251 15.38 10.85 6.61
C THR A 251 15.01 9.45 6.14
N TYR A 252 15.15 9.17 4.84
CA TYR A 252 14.93 7.83 4.29
C TYR A 252 15.85 6.81 4.98
N THR A 253 17.17 7.07 5.04
CA THR A 253 18.13 6.15 5.65
C THR A 253 17.84 5.89 7.14
N THR A 254 17.39 6.90 7.88
CA THR A 254 16.96 6.75 9.27
C THR A 254 15.74 5.82 9.39
N ILE A 255 14.71 6.01 8.56
CA ILE A 255 13.52 5.17 8.55
C ILE A 255 13.85 3.72 8.15
N ILE A 256 14.69 3.52 7.13
CA ILE A 256 15.14 2.18 6.75
C ILE A 256 15.88 1.50 7.91
N GLY A 257 16.81 2.20 8.57
CA GLY A 257 17.52 1.68 9.74
C GLY A 257 16.57 1.33 10.90
N LEU A 258 15.48 2.07 11.08
CA LEU A 258 14.44 1.77 12.05
C LEU A 258 13.66 0.51 11.70
N LEU A 259 13.17 0.40 10.47
CA LEU A 259 12.45 -0.76 9.99
C LEU A 259 13.30 -2.04 10.10
N GLN A 260 14.60 -1.95 9.76
CA GLN A 260 15.55 -3.05 9.92
C GLN A 260 15.75 -3.44 11.39
N ARG A 261 15.86 -2.47 12.31
CA ARG A 261 15.95 -2.74 13.75
C ARG A 261 14.70 -3.44 14.28
N LEU A 262 13.51 -2.97 13.91
CA LEU A 262 12.23 -3.61 14.27
C LEU A 262 12.17 -5.04 13.71
N LEU A 263 12.59 -5.24 12.45
CA LEU A 263 12.66 -6.55 11.81
C LEU A 263 13.55 -7.53 12.59
N ALA A 264 14.71 -7.07 13.05
CA ALA A 264 15.66 -7.85 13.84
C ALA A 264 15.12 -8.17 15.24
N ARG A 265 14.50 -7.19 15.94
CA ARG A 265 13.85 -7.41 17.25
C ARG A 265 12.76 -8.48 17.16
N LEU A 266 11.92 -8.43 16.12
CA LEU A 266 10.89 -9.43 15.88
C LEU A 266 11.47 -10.83 15.67
N ARG A 267 12.61 -10.95 14.99
CA ARG A 267 13.30 -12.24 14.78
C ARG A 267 13.75 -12.84 16.12
N ASN A 268 14.38 -12.04 16.97
CA ASN A 268 14.87 -12.50 18.27
C ASN A 268 13.72 -12.96 19.18
N LYS A 269 12.58 -12.24 19.19
CA LYS A 269 11.38 -12.64 19.94
C LYS A 269 10.79 -13.96 19.44
N VAL A 270 10.78 -14.23 18.12
CA VAL A 270 10.29 -15.50 17.56
C VAL A 270 11.23 -16.64 17.91
N SER A 271 12.55 -16.47 17.72
CA SER A 271 13.54 -17.52 18.04
C SER A 271 13.52 -17.91 19.52
N ALA A 272 13.34 -16.95 20.44
CA ALA A 272 13.22 -17.24 21.87
C ALA A 272 11.98 -18.09 22.22
N ARG A 273 10.88 -17.95 21.47
CA ARG A 273 9.63 -18.71 21.68
C ARG A 273 9.68 -20.12 21.09
N THR A 274 10.52 -20.36 20.09
CA THR A 274 10.68 -21.69 19.46
C THR A 274 11.72 -22.58 20.16
N SER A 275 12.51 -22.02 21.07
CA SER A 275 13.56 -22.73 21.82
C SER A 275 13.17 -23.06 23.27
N SER A 276 11.92 -22.79 23.67
CA SER A 276 11.32 -23.18 24.97
C SER A 276 10.29 -24.28 24.78
#